data_AF-A0A6S7AWE0-F1
#
_entry.id   AF-A0A6S7AWE0-F1
#
_cell.length_a   1.000
_cell.length_b   1.000
_cell.length_c   1.000
_cell.angle_alpha   90.00
_cell.angle_beta   90.00
_cell.angle_gamma   90.00
#
_symmetry.space_group_name_H-M   'P 1'
#
loop_
_entity.id
_entity.type
_entity.pdbx_description
1 polymer ?
#
loop_
_entity_poly.entity_id
_entity_poly.type
_entity_poly.pdbx_seq_one_letter_code
_entity_poly.pdbx_strand_id
1 'polypeptide(L)'
;MSADEPAAQVVAAPGNHAALLDTLLGTLRDPAVRDLAWLLLSADLLRPQPPVGVLANPFDTDQELQATVDWLRALDAAPDPLQRELAATRITRLGRYAERLLGWFLQHGPAARLVAAGVPLRRAGVTLGECDFLVRTQQGARLHWELAVKCYLHAGEGAGEAHGQVAAQLADYVGPNLKDRFDLKLAHLLNHQLPLSAREEFASVGYAGPWMPQMFIKGWLFYRHGGTPAEPSELAPAHGRGWWVTRSDWPAFAAAHAQKWRMLPRLEWLAPRRVEHLEQQGEQVEAETAGGSLCVDAQTLAAQISHQHGPTMVVALADDSAGHLSESSRGFIVPDEWPEQARNYARQ
;
A
#
# COMPACT_ATOMS: atom_id res chain seq x y z
N MET A 1 20.47 27.28 -34.62
CA MET A 1 19.24 26.59 -34.21
C MET A 1 19.66 25.41 -33.38
N SER A 2 19.82 25.63 -32.07
CA SER A 2 20.17 24.59 -31.11
C SER A 2 18.86 24.04 -30.55
N ALA A 3 18.69 22.73 -30.68
CA ALA A 3 17.54 22.01 -30.14
C ALA A 3 17.66 21.91 -28.61
N ASP A 4 16.56 22.22 -27.95
CA ASP A 4 16.31 22.10 -26.52
C ASP A 4 16.37 20.61 -26.12
N GLU A 5 17.31 20.24 -25.24
CA GLU A 5 17.28 18.96 -24.53
C GLU A 5 16.39 19.11 -23.29
N PRO A 6 15.44 18.18 -23.02
CA PRO A 6 14.63 18.26 -21.81
C PRO A 6 15.49 17.97 -20.59
N ALA A 7 15.40 18.86 -19.61
CA ALA A 7 16.12 18.80 -18.34
C ALA A 7 15.92 17.46 -17.63
N ALA A 8 17.04 16.81 -17.30
CA ALA A 8 17.07 15.63 -16.45
C ALA A 8 16.49 15.97 -15.06
N GLN A 9 15.33 15.37 -14.75
CA GLN A 9 14.74 15.43 -13.42
C GLN A 9 15.66 14.72 -12.42
N VAL A 10 16.11 15.47 -11.41
CA VAL A 10 16.83 14.91 -10.26
C VAL A 10 15.80 14.14 -9.43
N VAL A 11 15.72 12.84 -9.65
CA VAL A 11 14.94 11.92 -8.81
C VAL A 11 15.63 11.88 -7.44
N ALA A 12 14.99 12.43 -6.42
CA ALA A 12 15.47 12.36 -5.04
C ALA A 12 15.71 10.89 -4.65
N ALA A 13 16.88 10.61 -4.06
CA ALA A 13 17.33 9.25 -3.81
C ALA A 13 16.36 8.51 -2.86
N PRO A 14 16.01 7.25 -3.15
CA PRO A 14 15.01 6.48 -2.39
C PRO A 14 15.32 6.33 -0.90
N GLY A 15 16.59 6.44 -0.48
CA GLY A 15 16.99 6.36 0.93
C GLY A 15 16.57 7.55 1.81
N ASN A 16 16.35 8.74 1.23
CA ASN A 16 15.99 9.94 2.00
C ASN A 16 14.50 9.92 2.39
N HIS A 17 13.64 9.41 1.50
CA HIS A 17 12.19 9.30 1.76
C HIS A 17 11.86 8.28 2.86
N ALA A 18 12.58 7.17 2.94
CA ALA A 18 12.34 6.15 3.96
C ALA A 18 12.60 6.69 5.38
N ALA A 19 13.77 7.30 5.61
CA ALA A 19 14.11 7.89 6.92
C ALA A 19 13.15 9.05 7.29
N LEU A 20 12.76 9.85 6.32
CA LEU A 20 11.77 10.91 6.50
C LEU A 20 10.40 10.34 6.89
N LEU A 21 9.93 9.30 6.19
CA LEU A 21 8.67 8.64 6.48
C LEU A 21 8.67 8.03 7.88
N ASP A 22 9.73 7.32 8.27
CA ASP A 22 9.85 6.74 9.61
C ASP A 22 9.79 7.81 10.70
N THR A 23 10.53 8.91 10.51
CA THR A 23 10.49 10.06 11.43
C THR A 23 9.09 10.66 11.50
N LEU A 24 8.44 10.85 10.35
CA LEU A 24 7.10 11.44 10.29
C LEU A 24 6.06 10.53 10.96
N LEU A 25 6.05 9.23 10.65
CA LEU A 25 5.20 8.24 11.30
C LEU A 25 5.51 8.08 12.79
N GLY A 26 6.69 8.45 13.28
CA GLY A 26 6.95 8.53 14.71
C GLY A 26 6.15 9.64 15.42
N THR A 27 5.71 10.66 14.68
CA THR A 27 5.07 11.86 15.24
C THR A 27 3.57 11.96 14.98
N LEU A 28 3.09 11.46 13.83
CA LEU A 28 1.68 11.51 13.44
C LEU A 28 0.83 10.58 14.31
N ARG A 29 -0.33 11.06 14.77
CA ARG A 29 -1.24 10.31 15.65
C ARG A 29 -2.46 9.77 14.92
N ASP A 30 -3.06 10.57 14.04
CA ASP A 30 -4.29 10.19 13.36
C ASP A 30 -4.05 9.03 12.37
N PRO A 31 -4.78 7.91 12.47
CA PRO A 31 -4.57 6.76 11.61
C PRO A 31 -4.70 7.05 10.10
N ALA A 32 -5.63 7.92 9.71
CA ALA A 32 -5.86 8.25 8.31
C ALA A 32 -4.77 9.18 7.77
N VAL A 33 -4.27 10.11 8.58
CA VAL A 33 -3.13 10.96 8.20
C VAL A 33 -1.84 10.14 8.09
N ARG A 34 -1.62 9.19 9.01
CA ARG A 34 -0.51 8.21 8.91
C ARG A 34 -0.60 7.38 7.63
N ASP A 35 -1.79 6.92 7.28
CA ASP A 35 -2.03 6.16 6.05
C ASP A 35 -1.77 6.99 4.79
N LEU A 36 -2.17 8.26 4.81
CA LEU A 36 -1.86 9.19 3.72
C LEU A 36 -0.36 9.46 3.60
N ALA A 37 0.32 9.72 4.72
CA ALA A 37 1.77 9.91 4.74
C ALA A 37 2.50 8.69 4.17
N TRP A 38 2.12 7.49 4.60
CA TRP A 38 2.65 6.24 4.07
C TRP A 38 2.35 6.09 2.57
N LEU A 39 1.14 6.41 2.11
CA LEU A 39 0.78 6.29 0.69
C LEU A 39 1.65 7.19 -0.20
N LEU A 40 1.98 8.39 0.26
CA LEU A 40 2.76 9.37 -0.50
C LEU A 40 4.27 9.11 -0.47
N LEU A 41 4.80 8.61 0.66
CA LEU A 41 6.26 8.55 0.89
C LEU A 41 6.83 7.13 0.93
N SER A 42 5.98 6.09 1.02
CA SER A 42 6.47 4.71 1.00
C SER A 42 7.09 4.38 -0.36
N ALA A 43 8.05 3.46 -0.35
CA ALA A 43 8.59 2.92 -1.58
C ALA A 43 7.50 2.24 -2.40
N ASP A 44 7.60 2.34 -3.72
CA ASP A 44 6.77 1.54 -4.62
C ASP A 44 7.06 0.06 -4.47
N LEU A 45 6.12 -0.80 -4.88
CA LEU A 45 6.38 -2.23 -4.97
C LEU A 45 7.27 -2.59 -6.16
N LEU A 46 7.17 -1.82 -7.24
CA LEU A 46 7.83 -2.09 -8.51
C LEU A 46 8.82 -0.99 -8.85
N ARG A 47 9.89 -1.36 -9.55
CA ARG A 47 10.72 -0.45 -10.33
C ARG A 47 9.93 0.07 -11.54
N PRO A 48 10.38 1.17 -12.16
CA PRO A 48 9.87 1.57 -13.46
C PRO A 48 10.00 0.43 -14.48
N GLN A 49 9.00 0.29 -15.33
CA GLN A 49 8.86 -0.72 -16.39
C GLN A 49 8.82 -0.02 -17.76
N PRO A 50 9.94 0.58 -18.23
CA PRO A 50 9.97 1.30 -19.49
C PRO A 50 9.63 0.40 -20.68
N PRO A 51 9.07 0.96 -21.77
CA PRO A 51 8.87 2.39 -22.01
C PRO A 51 7.57 2.97 -21.42
N VAL A 52 6.62 2.14 -20.97
CA VAL A 52 5.27 2.60 -20.58
C VAL A 52 5.15 2.82 -19.07
N GLY A 53 5.67 1.91 -18.26
CA GLY A 53 5.49 1.91 -16.81
C GLY A 53 6.42 2.87 -16.08
N VAL A 54 6.27 4.17 -16.33
CA VAL A 54 6.91 5.20 -15.51
C VAL A 54 6.22 5.26 -14.15
N LEU A 55 6.97 5.42 -13.05
CA LEU A 55 6.40 5.59 -11.72
C LEU A 55 5.88 7.01 -11.52
N ALA A 56 4.77 7.15 -10.81
CA ALA A 56 4.27 8.43 -10.37
C ALA A 56 5.17 8.99 -9.27
N ASN A 57 5.49 10.27 -9.37
CA ASN A 57 6.17 11.00 -8.31
C ASN A 57 5.20 12.03 -7.70
N PRO A 58 4.85 11.93 -6.41
CA PRO A 58 3.96 12.91 -5.78
C PRO A 58 4.55 14.32 -5.67
N PHE A 59 5.87 14.46 -5.77
CA PHE A 59 6.60 15.70 -5.52
C PHE A 59 7.64 15.97 -6.61
N ASP A 60 7.46 17.01 -7.42
CA ASP A 60 8.43 17.36 -8.48
C ASP A 60 9.69 18.03 -7.90
N THR A 61 9.61 18.55 -6.67
CA THR A 61 10.72 19.25 -5.99
C THR A 61 10.79 18.92 -4.50
N ASP A 62 11.98 19.09 -3.89
CA ASP A 62 12.16 18.99 -2.44
C ASP A 62 11.32 20.01 -1.66
N GLN A 63 11.01 21.16 -2.26
CA GLN A 63 10.13 22.17 -1.66
C GLN A 63 8.69 21.67 -1.56
N GLU A 64 8.18 21.00 -2.60
CA GLU A 64 6.85 20.37 -2.57
C GLU A 64 6.78 19.24 -1.54
N LEU A 65 7.85 18.45 -1.42
CA LEU A 65 7.98 17.43 -0.39
C LEU A 65 7.89 18.04 1.01
N GLN A 66 8.70 19.06 1.32
CA GLN A 66 8.68 19.68 2.64
C GLN A 66 7.36 20.38 2.96
N ALA A 67 6.78 21.10 1.99
CA ALA A 67 5.46 21.69 2.15
C ALA A 67 4.40 20.62 2.44
N THR A 68 4.51 19.43 1.82
CA THR A 68 3.61 18.30 2.07
C THR A 68 3.80 17.74 3.48
N VAL A 69 5.04 17.60 3.95
CA VAL A 69 5.32 17.15 5.32
C VAL A 69 4.69 18.09 6.35
N ASP A 70 4.84 19.40 6.17
CA ASP A 70 4.24 20.39 7.07
C ASP A 70 2.70 20.39 6.99
N TRP A 71 2.16 20.22 5.78
CA TRP A 71 0.72 20.06 5.58
C TRP A 71 0.16 18.80 6.27
N LEU A 72 0.88 17.67 6.20
CA LEU A 72 0.50 16.44 6.89
C LEU A 72 0.49 16.62 8.42
N ARG A 73 1.49 17.34 8.98
CA ARG A 73 1.51 17.67 10.43
C ARG A 73 0.34 18.57 10.83
N ALA A 74 0.02 19.57 10.01
CA ALA A 74 -1.13 20.44 10.26
C ALA A 74 -2.45 19.67 10.18
N LEU A 75 -2.56 18.74 9.22
CA LEU A 75 -3.73 17.87 9.08
C LEU A 75 -3.86 16.89 10.26
N ASP A 76 -2.76 16.35 10.78
CA ASP A 76 -2.76 15.48 11.97
C ASP A 76 -3.23 16.23 13.23
N ALA A 77 -2.87 17.51 13.35
CA ALA A 77 -3.31 18.37 14.45
C ALA A 77 -4.80 18.73 14.39
N ALA A 78 -5.42 18.67 13.20
CA ALA A 78 -6.84 18.96 12.97
C ALA A 78 -7.44 18.02 11.90
N PRO A 79 -7.60 16.72 12.21
CA PRO A 79 -7.91 15.69 11.22
C PRO A 79 -9.40 15.63 10.83
N ASP A 80 -10.28 16.35 11.53
CA ASP A 80 -11.73 16.32 11.33
C ASP A 80 -12.19 16.44 9.87
N PRO A 81 -11.59 17.30 9.01
CA PRO A 81 -12.00 17.40 7.61
C PRO A 81 -11.77 16.10 6.83
N LEU A 82 -10.61 15.46 7.00
CA LEU A 82 -10.29 14.19 6.33
C LEU A 82 -11.17 13.07 6.89
N GLN A 83 -11.34 13.01 8.21
CA GLN A 83 -12.18 12.01 8.85
C GLN A 83 -13.63 12.08 8.35
N ARG A 84 -14.19 13.29 8.19
CA ARG A 84 -15.53 13.49 7.63
C ARG A 84 -15.64 13.01 6.18
N GLU A 85 -14.64 13.27 5.34
CA GLU A 85 -14.61 12.74 3.96
C GLU A 85 -14.61 11.21 3.95
N LEU A 86 -13.77 10.59 4.78
CA LEU A 86 -13.67 9.14 4.86
C LEU A 86 -14.93 8.48 5.45
N ALA A 87 -15.62 9.16 6.36
CA ALA A 87 -16.86 8.68 6.97
C ALA A 87 -18.10 8.89 6.07
N ALA A 88 -18.03 9.80 5.08
CA ALA A 88 -19.16 10.16 4.23
C ALA A 88 -19.72 8.98 3.41
N THR A 89 -18.92 7.93 3.20
CA THR A 89 -19.37 6.69 2.57
C THR A 89 -18.74 5.51 3.28
N ARG A 90 -19.50 4.43 3.47
CA ARG A 90 -18.96 3.19 4.03
C ARG A 90 -17.93 2.58 3.07
N ILE A 91 -16.65 2.77 3.37
CA ILE A 91 -15.54 2.17 2.64
C ILE A 91 -15.22 0.82 3.29
N THR A 92 -15.14 -0.24 2.49
CA THR A 92 -14.77 -1.59 2.97
C THR A 92 -13.60 -2.20 2.20
N ARG A 93 -13.24 -1.60 1.05
CA ARG A 93 -12.16 -2.06 0.18
C ARG A 93 -10.95 -1.16 0.35
N LEU A 94 -9.79 -1.78 0.59
CA LEU A 94 -8.51 -1.08 0.77
C LEU A 94 -8.15 -0.17 -0.42
N GLY A 95 -8.39 -0.62 -1.66
CA GLY A 95 -8.13 0.20 -2.86
C GLY A 95 -8.94 1.50 -2.86
N ARG A 96 -10.24 1.42 -2.60
CA ARG A 96 -11.12 2.61 -2.50
C ARG A 96 -10.74 3.53 -1.35
N TYR A 97 -10.22 2.98 -0.25
CA TYR A 97 -9.69 3.79 0.85
C TYR A 97 -8.45 4.57 0.41
N ALA A 98 -7.49 3.91 -0.24
CA ALA A 98 -6.30 4.56 -0.77
C ALA A 98 -6.64 5.61 -1.84
N GLU A 99 -7.60 5.34 -2.73
CA GLU A 99 -8.10 6.32 -3.70
C GLU A 99 -8.65 7.57 -3.01
N ARG A 100 -9.41 7.41 -1.91
CA ARG A 100 -9.96 8.54 -1.15
C ARG A 100 -8.88 9.37 -0.47
N LEU A 101 -7.89 8.70 0.13
CA LEU A 101 -6.73 9.37 0.72
C LEU A 101 -5.94 10.16 -0.34
N LEU A 102 -5.61 9.53 -1.47
CA LEU A 102 -4.84 10.19 -2.53
C LEU A 102 -5.65 11.33 -3.17
N GLY A 103 -6.95 11.12 -3.42
CA GLY A 103 -7.85 12.15 -3.91
C GLY A 103 -7.93 13.36 -2.97
N TRP A 104 -7.98 13.13 -1.66
CA TRP A 104 -7.94 14.20 -0.67
C TRP A 104 -6.65 15.03 -0.77
N PHE A 105 -5.50 14.37 -0.86
CA PHE A 105 -4.21 15.04 -1.06
C PHE A 105 -4.18 15.83 -2.38
N LEU A 106 -4.63 15.26 -3.49
CA LEU A 106 -4.62 15.95 -4.78
C LEU A 106 -5.56 17.17 -4.81
N GLN A 107 -6.61 17.19 -3.99
CA GLN A 107 -7.51 18.33 -3.86
C GLN A 107 -6.93 19.43 -2.96
N HIS A 108 -6.38 19.05 -1.80
CA HIS A 108 -6.08 20.00 -0.72
C HIS A 108 -4.58 20.20 -0.44
N GLY A 109 -3.74 19.28 -0.91
CA GLY A 109 -2.29 19.29 -0.69
C GLY A 109 -1.55 20.36 -1.48
N PRO A 110 -0.25 20.55 -1.21
CA PRO A 110 0.54 21.64 -1.78
C PRO A 110 1.25 21.31 -3.11
N ALA A 111 1.22 20.06 -3.57
CA ALA A 111 1.92 19.59 -4.76
C ALA A 111 1.00 19.60 -6.01
N ALA A 112 0.95 18.50 -6.76
CA ALA A 112 0.09 18.36 -7.93
C ALA A 112 -1.40 18.54 -7.58
N ARG A 113 -2.15 19.16 -8.48
CA ARG A 113 -3.58 19.45 -8.33
C ARG A 113 -4.43 18.43 -9.07
N LEU A 114 -5.52 18.02 -8.43
CA LEU A 114 -6.54 17.18 -9.06
C LEU A 114 -7.22 17.92 -10.22
N VAL A 115 -7.26 17.28 -11.39
CA VAL A 115 -8.11 17.71 -12.50
C VAL A 115 -9.40 16.88 -12.52
N ALA A 116 -9.28 15.56 -12.35
CA ALA A 116 -10.43 14.66 -12.26
C ALA A 116 -10.03 13.35 -11.56
N ALA A 117 -10.99 12.66 -10.96
CA ALA A 117 -10.82 11.35 -10.37
C ALA A 117 -11.91 10.39 -10.86
N GLY A 118 -11.59 9.10 -10.99
CA GLY A 118 -12.52 8.05 -11.42
C GLY A 118 -13.16 8.36 -12.76
N VAL A 119 -12.33 8.57 -13.79
CA VAL A 119 -12.75 9.03 -15.12
C VAL A 119 -13.10 7.84 -16.01
N PRO A 120 -14.39 7.52 -16.24
CA PRO A 120 -14.77 6.32 -16.95
C PRO A 120 -14.58 6.51 -18.46
N LEU A 121 -13.90 5.57 -19.10
CA LEU A 121 -13.83 5.50 -20.56
C LEU A 121 -14.98 4.64 -21.08
N ARG A 122 -15.87 5.22 -21.88
CA ARG A 122 -17.05 4.50 -22.42
C ARG A 122 -17.11 4.57 -23.94
N ARG A 123 -17.55 3.48 -24.57
CA ARG A 123 -17.86 3.42 -26.00
C ARG A 123 -19.19 2.73 -26.21
N ALA A 124 -20.12 3.41 -26.90
CA ALA A 124 -21.47 2.90 -27.17
C ALA A 124 -22.17 2.34 -25.90
N GLY A 125 -22.03 3.04 -24.76
CA GLY A 125 -22.62 2.63 -23.48
C GLY A 125 -21.83 1.59 -22.69
N VAL A 126 -20.76 1.02 -23.24
CA VAL A 126 -19.91 0.03 -22.56
C VAL A 126 -18.71 0.71 -21.90
N THR A 127 -18.46 0.45 -20.62
CA THR A 127 -17.23 0.88 -19.93
C THR A 127 -16.04 0.03 -20.39
N LEU A 128 -15.07 0.69 -21.02
CA LEU A 128 -13.83 0.08 -21.50
C LEU A 128 -12.72 0.07 -20.44
N GLY A 129 -12.85 0.90 -19.41
CA GLY A 129 -11.90 1.11 -18.33
C GLY A 129 -12.22 2.38 -17.56
N GLU A 130 -11.43 2.69 -16.56
CA GLU A 130 -11.50 3.91 -15.75
C GLU A 130 -10.08 4.38 -15.47
N CYS A 131 -9.82 5.67 -15.64
CA CYS A 131 -8.57 6.31 -15.23
C CYS A 131 -8.74 6.81 -13.79
N ASP A 132 -7.87 6.40 -12.88
CA ASP A 132 -8.05 6.70 -11.45
C ASP A 132 -7.91 8.20 -11.17
N PHE A 133 -6.84 8.85 -11.65
CA PHE A 133 -6.62 10.28 -11.46
C PHE A 133 -6.03 10.96 -12.69
N LEU A 134 -6.59 12.11 -13.05
CA LEU A 134 -5.96 13.09 -13.92
C LEU A 134 -5.46 14.24 -13.05
N VAL A 135 -4.17 14.55 -13.15
CA VAL A 135 -3.53 15.55 -12.28
C VAL A 135 -2.70 16.54 -13.09
N ARG A 136 -2.51 17.72 -12.53
CA ARG A 136 -1.66 18.76 -13.10
C ARG A 136 -0.56 19.14 -12.11
N THR A 137 0.70 19.03 -12.52
CA THR A 137 1.83 19.48 -11.69
C THR A 137 1.88 21.01 -11.62
N GLN A 138 2.65 21.57 -10.69
CA GLN A 138 2.78 23.02 -10.55
C GLN A 138 3.43 23.67 -11.79
N GLN A 139 4.27 22.91 -12.50
CA GLN A 139 4.94 23.26 -13.74
C GLN A 139 4.00 23.08 -14.95
N GLY A 140 2.78 22.59 -14.73
CA GLY A 140 1.72 22.53 -15.72
C GLY A 140 1.63 21.21 -16.49
N ALA A 141 2.48 20.22 -16.19
CA ALA A 141 2.43 18.91 -16.82
C ALA A 141 1.12 18.19 -16.49
N ARG A 142 0.55 17.49 -17.48
CA ARG A 142 -0.70 16.74 -17.36
C ARG A 142 -0.40 15.25 -17.23
N LEU A 143 -0.68 14.69 -16.06
CA LEU A 143 -0.38 13.30 -15.74
C LEU A 143 -1.67 12.50 -15.54
N HIS A 144 -1.63 11.24 -15.94
CA HIS A 144 -2.66 10.24 -15.66
C HIS A 144 -2.05 9.24 -14.67
N TRP A 145 -2.55 9.18 -13.45
CA TRP A 145 -2.08 8.22 -12.44
C TRP A 145 -3.04 7.05 -12.32
N GLU A 146 -2.48 5.84 -12.35
CA GLU A 146 -3.16 4.59 -12.05
C GLU A 146 -2.69 4.10 -10.68
N LEU A 147 -3.59 4.08 -9.71
CA LEU A 147 -3.32 3.73 -8.32
C LEU A 147 -3.53 2.23 -8.09
N ALA A 148 -2.56 1.60 -7.43
CA ALA A 148 -2.73 0.26 -6.90
C ALA A 148 -2.07 0.15 -5.52
N VAL A 149 -2.86 -0.23 -4.51
CA VAL A 149 -2.33 -0.72 -3.23
C VAL A 149 -2.54 -2.23 -3.16
N LYS A 150 -1.45 -2.98 -3.05
CA LYS A 150 -1.49 -4.46 -3.05
C LYS A 150 -0.72 -5.07 -1.88
N CYS A 151 -1.21 -6.21 -1.42
CA CYS A 151 -0.49 -7.06 -0.47
C CYS A 151 -0.37 -8.44 -1.11
N TYR A 152 0.87 -8.91 -1.31
CA TYR A 152 1.14 -10.21 -1.89
C TYR A 152 2.02 -11.04 -0.95
N LEU A 153 1.75 -12.33 -0.87
CA LEU A 153 2.58 -13.29 -0.15
C LEU A 153 3.37 -14.07 -1.20
N HIS A 154 4.68 -14.17 -0.98
CA HIS A 154 5.52 -15.06 -1.76
C HIS A 154 5.16 -16.52 -1.41
N ALA A 155 4.75 -17.31 -2.41
CA ALA A 155 4.26 -18.68 -2.23
C ALA A 155 5.31 -19.66 -1.66
N GLY A 156 6.60 -19.29 -1.74
CA GLY A 156 7.72 -20.07 -1.19
C GLY A 156 8.13 -21.26 -2.06
N GLU A 157 9.35 -21.74 -1.84
CA GLU A 157 9.85 -22.99 -2.44
C GLU A 157 9.32 -24.22 -1.67
N GLY A 158 9.07 -25.34 -2.36
CA GLY A 158 8.64 -26.57 -1.72
C GLY A 158 9.70 -27.15 -0.79
N ALA A 159 9.30 -27.83 0.29
CA ALA A 159 10.21 -28.64 1.09
C ALA A 159 10.79 -29.75 0.19
N GLY A 160 12.03 -29.57 -0.28
CA GLY A 160 12.71 -30.47 -1.21
C GLY A 160 13.24 -29.81 -2.49
N GLU A 161 12.81 -28.59 -2.81
CA GLU A 161 13.24 -27.83 -4.00
C GLU A 161 14.47 -26.93 -3.73
N ALA A 162 15.18 -27.15 -2.61
CA ALA A 162 16.38 -26.41 -2.20
C ALA A 162 17.65 -26.73 -3.05
N HIS A 163 17.48 -26.96 -4.35
CA HIS A 163 18.55 -27.29 -5.28
C HIS A 163 18.46 -26.41 -6.54
N GLY A 164 18.64 -25.11 -6.34
CA GLY A 164 18.87 -24.14 -7.41
C GLY A 164 18.49 -22.74 -6.98
N GLN A 165 19.42 -21.79 -7.10
CA GLN A 165 19.15 -20.35 -6.92
C GLN A 165 18.33 -19.82 -8.11
N VAL A 166 17.11 -20.34 -8.30
CA VAL A 166 16.19 -19.77 -9.28
C VAL A 166 15.59 -18.53 -8.63
N ALA A 167 15.84 -17.36 -9.21
CA ALA A 167 15.21 -16.13 -8.74
C ALA A 167 13.68 -16.29 -8.79
N ALA A 168 13.02 -15.85 -7.73
CA ALA A 168 11.57 -15.83 -7.70
C ALA A 168 11.04 -14.98 -8.86
N GLN A 169 9.89 -15.35 -9.38
CA GLN A 169 9.18 -14.62 -10.42
C GLN A 169 8.06 -13.80 -9.80
N LEU A 170 7.57 -12.78 -10.53
CA LEU A 170 6.39 -12.03 -10.07
C LEU A 170 5.15 -12.92 -9.91
N ALA A 171 5.06 -14.03 -10.63
CA ALA A 171 3.98 -15.00 -10.49
C ALA A 171 3.96 -15.70 -9.11
N ASP A 172 5.10 -15.77 -8.41
CA ASP A 172 5.20 -16.35 -7.07
C ASP A 172 4.59 -15.45 -5.98
N TYR A 173 4.22 -14.22 -6.32
CA TYR A 173 3.61 -13.25 -5.42
C TYR A 173 2.09 -13.26 -5.63
N VAL A 174 1.40 -13.94 -4.72
CA VAL A 174 -0.05 -14.19 -4.81
C VAL A 174 -0.81 -13.43 -3.72
N GLY A 175 -2.02 -12.99 -4.03
CA GLY A 175 -2.87 -12.31 -3.05
C GLY A 175 -3.23 -13.27 -1.92
N PRO A 176 -3.44 -12.79 -0.67
CA PRO A 176 -3.76 -13.67 0.47
C PRO A 176 -4.92 -14.63 0.20
N ASN A 177 -5.94 -14.18 -0.54
CA ASN A 177 -7.12 -14.99 -0.86
C ASN A 177 -7.00 -15.77 -2.18
N LEU A 178 -5.81 -15.84 -2.80
CA LEU A 178 -5.53 -16.57 -4.05
C LEU A 178 -6.47 -16.17 -5.21
N LYS A 179 -6.70 -14.86 -5.34
CA LYS A 179 -7.56 -14.25 -6.39
C LYS A 179 -6.83 -13.16 -7.19
N ASP A 180 -5.54 -13.01 -6.94
CA ASP A 180 -4.73 -11.95 -7.50
C ASP A 180 -3.29 -12.44 -7.60
N ARG A 181 -2.60 -12.07 -8.67
CA ARG A 181 -1.20 -12.45 -8.92
C ARG A 181 -0.46 -11.25 -9.47
N PHE A 182 0.78 -11.04 -9.01
CA PHE A 182 1.45 -9.78 -9.22
C PHE A 182 1.85 -9.55 -10.69
N ASP A 183 2.32 -10.59 -11.38
CA ASP A 183 2.57 -10.58 -12.83
C ASP A 183 1.32 -10.17 -13.64
N LEU A 184 0.16 -10.73 -13.31
CA LEU A 184 -1.11 -10.42 -14.00
C LEU A 184 -1.56 -9.00 -13.73
N LYS A 185 -1.42 -8.50 -12.49
CA LYS A 185 -1.72 -7.11 -12.16
C LYS A 185 -0.78 -6.16 -12.91
N LEU A 186 0.52 -6.47 -12.97
CA LEU A 186 1.47 -5.65 -13.72
C LEU A 186 1.14 -5.66 -15.22
N ALA A 187 0.90 -6.83 -15.81
CA ALA A 187 0.54 -6.94 -17.22
C ALA A 187 -0.75 -6.17 -17.55
N HIS A 188 -1.77 -6.23 -16.69
CA HIS A 188 -3.00 -5.46 -16.87
C HIS A 188 -2.76 -3.95 -16.78
N LEU A 189 -1.94 -3.51 -15.82
CA LEU A 189 -1.61 -2.10 -15.66
C LEU A 189 -0.90 -1.56 -16.91
N LEU A 190 0.12 -2.27 -17.40
CA LEU A 190 0.92 -1.86 -18.57
C LEU A 190 0.12 -1.90 -19.88
N ASN A 191 -0.63 -2.98 -20.11
CA ASN A 191 -1.24 -3.24 -21.41
C ASN A 191 -2.67 -2.71 -21.53
N HIS A 192 -3.34 -2.43 -20.41
CA HIS A 192 -4.74 -2.01 -20.41
C HIS A 192 -4.95 -0.63 -19.80
N GLN A 193 -4.54 -0.43 -18.54
CA GLN A 193 -4.87 0.77 -17.75
C GLN A 193 -4.08 2.01 -18.19
N LEU A 194 -2.74 1.95 -18.20
CA LEU A 194 -1.90 3.09 -18.60
C LEU A 194 -2.21 3.62 -20.01
N PRO A 195 -2.50 2.76 -21.02
CA PRO A 195 -2.87 3.24 -22.35
C PRO A 195 -4.25 3.92 -22.44
N LEU A 196 -5.12 3.84 -21.42
CA LEU A 196 -6.51 4.33 -21.51
C LEU A 196 -6.59 5.81 -21.91
N SER A 197 -5.76 6.66 -21.31
CA SER A 197 -5.77 8.11 -21.55
C SER A 197 -5.24 8.53 -22.92
N ALA A 198 -4.65 7.59 -23.67
CA ALA A 198 -4.17 7.81 -25.04
C ALA A 198 -5.13 7.26 -26.11
N ARG A 199 -6.19 6.53 -25.72
CA ARG A 199 -7.16 6.00 -26.67
C ARG A 199 -8.04 7.11 -27.25
N GLU A 200 -8.49 6.92 -28.49
CA GLU A 200 -9.34 7.89 -29.19
C GLU A 200 -10.64 8.17 -28.41
N GLU A 201 -11.23 7.16 -27.78
CA GLU A 201 -12.44 7.31 -26.99
C GLU A 201 -12.27 8.31 -25.84
N PHE A 202 -11.03 8.53 -25.37
CA PHE A 202 -10.75 9.44 -24.26
C PHE A 202 -11.03 10.90 -24.63
N ALA A 203 -10.94 11.24 -25.92
CA ALA A 203 -11.27 12.58 -26.42
C ALA A 203 -12.72 12.99 -26.09
N SER A 204 -13.63 12.02 -25.96
CA SER A 204 -15.05 12.25 -25.64
C SER A 204 -15.33 12.51 -24.16
N VAL A 205 -14.34 12.30 -23.28
CA VAL A 205 -14.54 12.33 -21.82
C VAL A 205 -14.49 13.76 -21.26
N GLY A 206 -14.15 14.76 -22.07
CA GLY A 206 -14.14 16.17 -21.68
C GLY A 206 -12.84 16.66 -21.03
N TYR A 207 -11.82 15.80 -20.96
CA TYR A 207 -10.49 16.14 -20.42
C TYR A 207 -9.43 16.10 -21.53
N ALA A 208 -9.25 17.23 -22.21
CA ALA A 208 -8.32 17.33 -23.34
C ALA A 208 -6.89 16.90 -22.96
N GLY A 209 -6.36 15.94 -23.70
CA GLY A 209 -4.98 15.44 -23.55
C GLY A 209 -3.93 16.30 -24.29
N PRO A 210 -2.70 15.78 -24.44
CA PRO A 210 -2.25 14.46 -23.99
C PRO A 210 -2.08 14.39 -22.46
N TRP A 211 -2.22 13.17 -21.92
CA TRP A 211 -1.96 12.84 -20.52
C TRP A 211 -0.82 11.84 -20.47
N MET A 212 0.21 12.12 -19.66
CA MET A 212 1.33 11.20 -19.48
C MET A 212 0.96 10.15 -18.42
N PRO A 213 0.83 8.86 -18.77
CA PRO A 213 0.41 7.84 -17.83
C PRO A 213 1.55 7.42 -16.90
N GLN A 214 1.25 7.21 -15.63
CA GLN A 214 2.20 6.81 -14.60
C GLN A 214 1.56 5.83 -13.62
N MET A 215 2.38 4.92 -13.11
CA MET A 215 2.02 3.90 -12.14
C MET A 215 2.23 4.42 -10.72
N PHE A 216 1.20 4.39 -9.89
CA PHE A 216 1.29 4.68 -8.46
C PHE A 216 1.04 3.37 -7.69
N ILE A 217 2.09 2.56 -7.48
CA ILE A 217 1.94 1.18 -6.97
C ILE A 217 2.59 1.05 -5.60
N LYS A 218 1.78 1.10 -4.55
CA LYS A 218 2.22 0.92 -3.16
C LYS A 218 1.79 -0.42 -2.61
N GLY A 219 2.37 -0.83 -1.49
CA GLY A 219 1.94 -2.07 -0.84
C GLY A 219 2.96 -2.72 0.05
N TRP A 220 2.69 -4.00 0.33
CA TRP A 220 3.54 -4.85 1.15
C TRP A 220 3.72 -6.22 0.49
N LEU A 221 4.96 -6.72 0.48
CA LEU A 221 5.28 -8.09 0.11
C LEU A 221 5.62 -8.89 1.37
N PHE A 222 5.08 -10.09 1.46
CA PHE A 222 5.20 -10.94 2.64
C PHE A 222 5.96 -12.21 2.30
N TYR A 223 6.95 -12.54 3.12
CA TYR A 223 7.86 -13.66 2.88
C TYR A 223 7.72 -14.71 3.97
N ARG A 224 7.91 -15.98 3.64
CA ARG A 224 7.89 -17.03 4.65
C ARG A 224 8.94 -16.73 5.70
N HIS A 225 8.58 -16.79 6.99
CA HIS A 225 9.57 -16.67 8.04
C HIS A 225 10.70 -17.71 7.86
N GLY A 226 11.94 -17.25 7.94
CA GLY A 226 13.13 -18.07 7.68
C GLY A 226 13.47 -18.26 6.19
N GLY A 227 12.67 -17.74 5.27
CA GLY A 227 12.92 -17.76 3.83
C GLY A 227 13.29 -16.39 3.28
N THR A 228 14.31 -16.34 2.44
CA THR A 228 14.75 -15.12 1.74
C THR A 228 14.94 -15.44 0.25
N PRO A 229 13.85 -15.49 -0.53
CA PRO A 229 13.96 -15.76 -1.96
C PRO A 229 14.77 -14.65 -2.65
N ALA A 230 15.51 -15.01 -3.69
CA ALA A 230 16.09 -14.01 -4.58
C ALA A 230 14.96 -13.27 -5.29
N GLU A 231 14.97 -11.94 -5.22
CA GLU A 231 13.86 -11.11 -5.69
C GLU A 231 13.88 -10.92 -7.22
N PRO A 232 12.69 -10.90 -7.86
CA PRO A 232 12.57 -10.48 -9.26
C PRO A 232 13.14 -9.08 -9.46
N SER A 233 13.77 -8.87 -10.61
CA SER A 233 14.37 -7.59 -11.00
C SER A 233 13.38 -6.42 -11.02
N GLU A 234 12.10 -6.73 -11.19
CA GLU A 234 10.98 -5.80 -11.29
C GLU A 234 10.64 -5.17 -9.93
N LEU A 235 11.02 -5.80 -8.82
CA LEU A 235 10.72 -5.29 -7.48
C LEU A 235 11.63 -4.12 -7.11
N ALA A 236 11.05 -3.11 -6.48
CA ALA A 236 11.82 -2.03 -5.89
C ALA A 236 12.55 -2.56 -4.63
N PRO A 237 13.87 -2.36 -4.46
CA PRO A 237 14.61 -2.94 -3.34
C PRO A 237 14.12 -2.54 -1.94
N ALA A 238 13.48 -1.37 -1.84
CA ALA A 238 13.01 -0.80 -0.58
C ALA A 238 11.49 -1.01 -0.35
N HIS A 239 10.83 -1.87 -1.14
CA HIS A 239 9.40 -2.14 -1.00
C HIS A 239 9.03 -2.54 0.44
N GLY A 240 7.79 -2.29 0.87
CA GLY A 240 7.33 -2.70 2.19
C GLY A 240 7.39 -4.21 2.38
N ARG A 241 8.04 -4.68 3.45
CA ARG A 241 8.24 -6.12 3.72
C ARG A 241 7.55 -6.56 5.01
N GLY A 242 6.98 -7.76 4.96
CA GLY A 242 6.46 -8.46 6.14
C GLY A 242 6.78 -9.95 6.07
N TRP A 243 6.35 -10.67 7.10
CA TRP A 243 6.52 -12.12 7.19
C TRP A 243 5.19 -12.86 7.00
N TRP A 244 5.25 -14.16 6.75
CA TRP A 244 4.12 -15.05 6.94
C TRP A 244 4.56 -16.36 7.57
N VAL A 245 3.68 -16.94 8.40
CA VAL A 245 3.82 -18.26 9.03
C VAL A 245 2.52 -19.04 8.92
N THR A 246 2.62 -20.37 8.98
CA THR A 246 1.43 -21.23 9.05
C THR A 246 0.81 -21.18 10.45
N ARG A 247 -0.43 -21.66 10.62
CA ARG A 247 -1.07 -21.74 11.94
C ARG A 247 -0.32 -22.71 12.84
N SER A 248 0.20 -23.79 12.28
CA SER A 248 1.03 -24.75 13.00
C SER A 248 2.37 -24.15 13.46
N ASP A 249 2.98 -23.27 12.67
CA ASP A 249 4.25 -22.60 13.02
C ASP A 249 4.07 -21.42 13.98
N TRP A 250 2.85 -20.85 14.05
CA TRP A 250 2.55 -19.63 14.80
C TRP A 250 3.00 -19.66 16.27
N PRO A 251 2.71 -20.69 17.09
CA PRO A 251 3.06 -20.66 18.51
C PRO A 251 4.56 -20.52 18.75
N ALA A 252 5.38 -21.25 17.99
CA ALA A 252 6.84 -21.19 18.10
C ALA A 252 7.39 -19.85 17.62
N PHE A 253 6.88 -19.36 16.48
CA PHE A 253 7.25 -18.06 15.94
C PHE A 253 6.91 -16.92 16.92
N ALA A 254 5.66 -16.87 17.40
CA ALA A 254 5.18 -15.78 18.22
C ALA A 254 5.94 -15.68 19.56
N ALA A 255 6.20 -16.83 20.19
CA ALA A 255 6.97 -16.89 21.45
C ALA A 255 8.39 -16.31 21.33
N ALA A 256 9.02 -16.45 20.16
CA ALA A 256 10.35 -15.91 19.89
C ALA A 256 10.33 -14.46 19.37
N HIS A 257 9.18 -13.95 18.94
CA HIS A 257 9.09 -12.69 18.17
C HIS A 257 8.54 -11.51 18.98
N ALA A 258 7.40 -11.67 19.67
CA ALA A 258 6.80 -10.59 20.47
C ALA A 258 5.78 -11.12 21.49
N GLN A 259 5.50 -10.31 22.51
CA GLN A 259 4.52 -10.62 23.56
C GLN A 259 3.14 -10.01 23.28
N LYS A 260 3.11 -8.94 22.49
CA LYS A 260 1.95 -8.08 22.27
C LYS A 260 1.57 -8.14 20.80
N TRP A 261 0.36 -8.62 20.50
CA TRP A 261 -0.12 -8.83 19.14
C TRP A 261 -1.47 -8.17 18.90
N ARG A 262 -1.72 -7.78 17.65
CA ARG A 262 -3.03 -7.29 17.22
C ARG A 262 -3.35 -7.80 15.83
N MET A 263 -4.58 -8.25 15.64
CA MET A 263 -5.13 -8.52 14.31
C MET A 263 -5.49 -7.20 13.63
N LEU A 264 -5.13 -7.05 12.35
CA LEU A 264 -5.42 -5.84 11.58
C LEU A 264 -6.68 -6.01 10.70
N PRO A 265 -7.73 -5.19 10.93
CA PRO A 265 -8.81 -5.00 9.98
C PRO A 265 -8.29 -4.55 8.60
N ARG A 266 -9.03 -4.87 7.55
CA ARG A 266 -8.56 -4.69 6.16
C ARG A 266 -8.13 -3.27 5.80
N LEU A 267 -8.76 -2.25 6.37
CA LEU A 267 -8.40 -0.85 6.09
C LEU A 267 -7.14 -0.39 6.83
N GLU A 268 -6.71 -1.11 7.87
CA GLU A 268 -5.51 -0.81 8.64
C GLU A 268 -4.22 -1.36 8.00
N TRP A 269 -4.29 -1.84 6.76
CA TRP A 269 -3.17 -2.52 6.09
C TRP A 269 -2.15 -1.57 5.43
N LEU A 270 -2.39 -0.25 5.40
CA LEU A 270 -1.48 0.72 4.78
C LEU A 270 -0.26 1.00 5.68
N ALA A 271 -0.33 2.00 6.55
CA ALA A 271 0.80 2.40 7.39
C ALA A 271 1.04 1.44 8.57
N PRO A 272 2.28 1.39 9.10
CA PRO A 272 2.57 0.85 10.43
C PRO A 272 1.70 1.48 11.51
N ARG A 273 1.14 0.66 12.39
CA ARG A 273 0.20 1.09 13.43
C ARG A 273 0.92 1.57 14.69
N ARG A 274 0.27 2.53 15.36
CA ARG A 274 0.61 3.01 16.69
C ARG A 274 -0.67 2.95 17.52
N VAL A 275 -0.61 2.33 18.68
CA VAL A 275 -1.72 2.20 19.61
C VAL A 275 -1.36 3.02 20.83
N GLU A 276 -2.11 4.09 21.06
CA GLU A 276 -1.96 4.88 22.27
C GLU A 276 -2.51 4.10 23.46
N HIS A 277 -1.82 4.16 24.60
CA HIS A 277 -2.33 3.57 25.82
C HIS A 277 -3.56 4.38 26.24
N LEU A 278 -4.76 3.86 25.98
CA LEU A 278 -5.94 4.35 26.64
C LEU A 278 -5.79 3.93 28.10
N GLU A 279 -5.31 4.86 28.94
CA GLU A 279 -5.47 4.72 30.38
C GLU A 279 -6.93 4.36 30.64
N GLN A 280 -7.16 3.29 31.39
CA GLN A 280 -8.48 2.83 31.80
C GLN A 280 -9.13 3.90 32.68
N GLN A 281 -9.63 4.98 32.09
CA GLN A 281 -10.63 5.81 32.72
C GLN A 281 -11.91 4.98 32.66
N GLY A 282 -12.27 4.44 33.83
CA GLY A 282 -13.39 3.53 34.00
C GLY A 282 -14.70 4.19 33.60
N GLU A 283 -15.09 4.01 32.35
CA GLU A 283 -16.46 4.10 31.88
C GLU A 283 -16.58 3.09 30.73
N GLN A 284 -17.44 2.09 30.94
CA GLN A 284 -17.88 1.18 29.89
C GLN A 284 -18.63 1.99 28.85
N VAL A 285 -17.90 2.57 27.90
CA VAL A 285 -18.49 3.03 26.65
C VAL A 285 -18.61 1.79 25.77
N GLU A 286 -19.85 1.35 25.57
CA GLU A 286 -20.23 0.38 24.54
C GLU A 286 -19.87 0.96 23.16
N ALA A 287 -18.61 0.82 22.77
CA ALA A 287 -18.13 1.20 21.45
C ALA A 287 -18.44 0.08 20.45
N GLU A 288 -19.69 -0.01 20.01
CA GLU A 288 -20.11 -0.86 18.88
C GLU A 288 -19.72 -0.31 17.50
N THR A 289 -18.83 0.69 17.43
CA THR A 289 -18.28 1.20 16.17
C THR A 289 -16.76 1.31 16.24
N ALA A 290 -16.10 0.50 15.40
CA ALA A 290 -14.65 0.40 15.14
C ALA A 290 -13.82 -0.51 16.07
N GLY A 291 -13.96 -1.83 15.88
CA GLY A 291 -12.83 -2.78 15.87
C GLY A 291 -11.83 -2.74 17.04
N GLY A 292 -12.28 -3.12 18.23
CA GLY A 292 -11.49 -3.73 19.31
C GLY A 292 -10.00 -3.37 19.39
N SER A 293 -9.72 -2.26 20.05
CA SER A 293 -8.37 -1.78 20.42
C SER A 293 -7.72 -2.61 21.55
N LEU A 294 -7.70 -3.94 21.43
CA LEU A 294 -7.13 -4.81 22.45
C LEU A 294 -5.95 -5.58 21.87
N CYS A 295 -4.76 -5.20 22.32
CA CYS A 295 -3.58 -6.02 22.20
C CYS A 295 -3.80 -7.32 22.98
N VAL A 296 -3.44 -8.45 22.40
CA VAL A 296 -3.58 -9.79 22.97
C VAL A 296 -2.25 -10.54 22.97
N ASP A 297 -2.16 -11.58 23.80
CA ASP A 297 -1.07 -12.54 23.71
C ASP A 297 -1.22 -13.49 22.51
N ALA A 298 -0.15 -14.27 22.24
CA ALA A 298 -0.10 -15.17 21.10
C ALA A 298 -1.14 -16.30 21.15
N GLN A 299 -1.50 -16.79 22.34
CA GLN A 299 -2.44 -17.90 22.52
C GLN A 299 -3.88 -17.44 22.25
N THR A 300 -4.24 -16.28 22.78
CA THR A 300 -5.52 -15.62 22.55
C THR A 300 -5.69 -15.30 21.06
N LEU A 301 -4.65 -14.76 20.42
CA LEU A 301 -4.68 -14.50 18.97
C LEU A 301 -4.86 -15.79 18.16
N ALA A 302 -4.16 -16.88 18.53
CA ALA A 302 -4.32 -18.18 17.87
C ALA A 302 -5.76 -18.71 17.96
N ALA A 303 -6.39 -18.58 19.14
CA ALA A 303 -7.78 -18.97 19.34
C ALA A 303 -8.73 -18.15 18.44
N GLN A 304 -8.55 -16.83 18.34
CA GLN A 304 -9.35 -15.97 17.47
C GLN A 304 -9.22 -16.33 15.99
N ILE A 305 -8.01 -16.67 15.54
CA ILE A 305 -7.72 -16.99 14.14
C ILE A 305 -8.20 -18.39 13.74
N SER A 306 -8.28 -19.31 14.69
CA SER A 306 -8.73 -20.69 14.43
C SER A 306 -10.11 -20.77 13.76
N HIS A 307 -10.98 -19.79 14.04
CA HIS A 307 -12.33 -19.66 13.47
C HIS A 307 -12.36 -19.01 12.07
N GLN A 308 -11.25 -18.43 11.61
CA GLN A 308 -11.19 -17.80 10.30
C GLN A 308 -10.83 -18.83 9.22
N HIS A 309 -11.30 -18.63 7.99
CA HIS A 309 -11.03 -19.55 6.89
C HIS A 309 -9.80 -19.18 6.04
N GLY A 310 -9.29 -17.95 6.17
CA GLY A 310 -8.23 -17.45 5.29
C GLY A 310 -7.04 -16.89 6.06
N PRO A 311 -6.03 -16.38 5.32
CA PRO A 311 -4.93 -15.64 5.90
C PRO A 311 -5.39 -14.42 6.69
N THR A 312 -4.79 -14.24 7.87
CA THR A 312 -5.08 -13.12 8.77
C THR A 312 -3.85 -12.23 8.90
N MET A 313 -4.02 -10.92 8.65
CA MET A 313 -2.95 -9.96 8.88
C MET A 313 -2.87 -9.59 10.36
N VAL A 314 -1.67 -9.65 10.92
CA VAL A 314 -1.40 -9.34 12.31
C VAL A 314 -0.14 -8.49 12.43
N VAL A 315 -0.01 -7.78 13.56
CA VAL A 315 1.15 -6.98 13.92
C VAL A 315 1.70 -7.38 15.26
N ALA A 316 3.03 -7.38 15.36
CA ALA A 316 3.74 -7.35 16.62
C ALA A 316 3.85 -5.91 17.11
N LEU A 317 3.57 -5.69 18.39
CA LEU A 317 3.66 -4.39 19.03
C LEU A 317 4.79 -4.40 20.06
N ALA A 318 5.55 -3.30 20.11
CA ALA A 318 6.58 -3.05 21.11
C ALA A 318 6.33 -1.70 21.78
N ASP A 319 6.73 -1.57 23.04
CA ASP A 319 6.68 -0.29 23.74
C ASP A 319 7.69 0.68 23.10
N ASP A 320 7.24 1.87 22.74
CA ASP A 320 8.07 2.96 22.26
C ASP A 320 8.68 3.76 23.42
N SER A 321 9.61 4.67 23.12
CA SER A 321 10.30 5.48 24.14
C SER A 321 9.38 6.44 24.90
N ALA A 322 8.17 6.67 24.39
CA ALA A 322 7.15 7.51 25.00
C ALA A 322 6.05 6.69 25.71
N GLY A 323 6.22 5.36 25.83
CA GLY A 323 5.29 4.47 26.53
C GLY A 323 4.03 4.10 25.74
N HIS A 324 3.98 4.39 24.43
CA HIS A 324 2.92 3.90 23.54
C HIS A 324 3.33 2.58 22.90
N LEU A 325 2.38 1.85 22.31
CA LEU A 325 2.67 0.66 21.53
C LEU A 325 2.87 1.02 20.06
N SER A 326 4.04 0.73 19.52
CA SER A 326 4.35 0.89 18.11
C SER A 326 4.48 -0.47 17.43
N GLU A 327 4.05 -0.55 16.18
CA GLU A 327 4.25 -1.74 15.36
C GLU A 327 5.75 -1.95 15.10
N SER A 328 6.26 -3.12 15.52
CA SER A 328 7.64 -3.54 15.28
C SER A 328 7.77 -4.48 14.09
N SER A 329 6.71 -5.21 13.77
CA SER A 329 6.63 -6.05 12.57
C SER A 329 5.19 -6.32 12.19
N ARG A 330 4.97 -6.71 10.93
CA ARG A 330 3.69 -7.20 10.43
C ARG A 330 3.85 -8.47 9.62
N GLY A 331 2.78 -9.27 9.65
CA GLY A 331 2.75 -10.47 8.85
C GLY A 331 1.39 -11.10 8.72
N PHE A 332 1.37 -12.22 8.01
CA PHE A 332 0.21 -13.07 7.86
C PHE A 332 0.37 -14.38 8.64
N ILE A 333 -0.70 -14.77 9.32
CA ILE A 333 -0.90 -16.16 9.75
C ILE A 333 -1.79 -16.81 8.71
N VAL A 334 -1.25 -17.79 8.00
CA VAL A 334 -1.95 -18.48 6.89
C VAL A 334 -2.45 -19.86 7.35
N PRO A 335 -3.56 -20.38 6.81
CA PRO A 335 -3.93 -21.79 6.96
C PRO A 335 -2.79 -22.72 6.52
N ASP A 336 -2.70 -23.91 7.12
CA ASP A 336 -1.57 -24.82 6.89
C ASP A 336 -1.54 -25.37 5.45
N GLU A 337 -2.69 -25.42 4.79
CA GLU A 337 -2.86 -25.79 3.38
C GLU A 337 -2.54 -24.64 2.40
N TRP A 338 -2.49 -23.39 2.88
CA TRP A 338 -2.30 -22.22 2.03
C TRP A 338 -1.00 -22.26 1.22
N PRO A 339 0.16 -22.68 1.75
CA PRO A 339 1.40 -22.71 0.96
C PRO A 339 1.31 -23.58 -0.29
N GLU A 340 0.64 -24.74 -0.21
CA GLU A 340 0.45 -25.62 -1.37
C GLU A 340 -0.50 -24.99 -2.40
N GLN A 341 -1.62 -24.45 -1.93
CA GLN A 341 -2.58 -23.75 -2.79
C GLN A 341 -1.95 -22.54 -3.49
N ALA A 342 -1.13 -21.77 -2.77
CA ALA A 342 -0.40 -20.63 -3.30
C ALA A 342 0.57 -21.02 -4.41
N ARG A 343 1.35 -22.10 -4.23
CA ARG A 343 2.25 -22.62 -5.28
C ARG A 343 1.49 -23.12 -6.50
N ASN A 344 0.37 -23.82 -6.28
CA ASN A 344 -0.46 -24.30 -7.38
C ASN A 344 -1.07 -23.13 -8.18
N TYR A 345 -1.47 -22.06 -7.49
CA TYR A 345 -2.00 -20.85 -8.13
C TYR A 345 -0.91 -20.04 -8.86
N ALA A 346 0.31 -19.98 -8.32
CA ALA A 346 1.44 -19.32 -8.97
C ALA A 346 1.81 -19.96 -10.33
N ARG A 347 1.61 -21.28 -10.47
CA ARG A 347 1.96 -22.07 -11.67
C ARG A 347 0.91 -22.05 -12.81
N GLN A 348 -0.27 -21.43 -12.59
CA GLN A 348 -1.38 -21.41 -13.57
C GLN A 348 -1.20 -20.38 -14.69
#